data_AF-A0A7M2C4U0-F1
#
_entry.id   AF-A0A7M2C4U0-F1
#
_cell.length_a   1.000
_cell.length_b   1.000
_cell.length_c   1.000
_cell.angle_alpha   90.00
_cell.angle_beta   90.00
_cell.angle_gamma   90.00
#
_symmetry.space_group_name_H-M   'P 1'
#
loop_
_entity.id
_entity.type
_entity.pdbx_description
1 polymer ?
#
loop_
_entity_poly.entity_id
_entity_poly.type
_entity_poly.pdbx_seq_one_letter_code
_entity_poly.pdbx_strand_id
1 'polypeptide(L)' 'MPKDKWTWGDNADRTYSFLTPEEARGLEFDAVVVVEPSTFRANSGSDGRLYTSLTRANLELVVVHSRPLPVALARVLNG' A
#
# COMPACT_ATOMS: atom_id res chain seq x y z
N MET A 1 -2.55 -3.23 -24.15
CA MET A 1 -3.90 -3.82 -24.06
C MET A 1 -4.67 -3.07 -22.98
N PRO A 2 -5.91 -2.59 -23.14
CA PRO A 2 -6.56 -1.87 -22.07
C PRO A 2 -7.11 -2.90 -21.07
N LYS A 3 -6.37 -3.12 -19.99
CA LYS A 3 -6.86 -3.85 -18.82
C LYS A 3 -6.89 -2.85 -17.65
N ASP A 4 -8.09 -2.30 -17.45
CA ASP A 4 -8.59 -1.90 -16.15
C ASP A 4 -7.83 -0.72 -15.48
N LYS A 5 -7.65 0.37 -16.25
CA LYS A 5 -7.09 1.71 -15.93
C LYS A 5 -5.71 1.80 -15.26
N TRP A 6 -5.30 0.82 -14.45
CA TRP A 6 -4.16 0.91 -13.55
C TRP A 6 -3.41 -0.42 -13.34
N THR A 7 -3.65 -1.43 -14.18
CA THR A 7 -2.90 -2.69 -14.15
C THR A 7 -2.04 -2.83 -15.41
N TRP A 8 -0.78 -3.20 -15.23
CA TRP A 8 0.18 -3.43 -16.31
C TRP A 8 1.12 -4.58 -15.98
N GLY A 9 1.81 -5.09 -16.99
CA GLY A 9 2.86 -6.10 -16.81
C GLY A 9 4.15 -5.72 -17.51
N ASP A 10 5.23 -6.44 -17.21
CA ASP A 10 6.54 -6.29 -17.84
C ASP A 10 6.92 -7.51 -18.71
N ASN A 11 8.13 -7.48 -19.30
CA ASN A 11 8.65 -8.57 -20.14
C ASN A 11 9.08 -9.81 -19.34
N ALA A 12 9.02 -9.75 -18.01
CA ALA A 12 9.32 -10.85 -17.10
C ALA A 12 8.03 -11.47 -16.51
N ASP A 13 6.89 -11.23 -17.16
CA ASP A 13 5.55 -11.70 -16.76
C ASP A 13 5.12 -11.25 -15.35
N ARG A 14 5.71 -10.17 -14.82
CA ARG A 14 5.26 -9.57 -13.56
C ARG A 14 4.04 -8.72 -13.81
N THR A 15 3.11 -8.72 -12.86
CA THR A 15 1.90 -7.90 -12.90
C THR A 15 1.95 -6.85 -11.79
N TYR A 16 1.59 -5.63 -12.15
CA TYR A 16 1.57 -4.46 -11.28
C TYR A 16 0.19 -3.84 -11.32
N SER A 17 -0.34 -3.46 -10.17
CA SER A 17 -1.63 -2.78 -10.07
C SER A 17 -1.53 -1.60 -9.11
N PHE A 18 -2.12 -0.47 -9.48
CA PHE A 18 -2.34 0.64 -8.56
C PHE A 18 -3.77 0.58 -8.04
N LEU A 19 -3.91 0.32 -6.74
CA LEU A 19 -5.18 0.04 -6.08
C LEU A 19 -5.40 0.99 -4.89
N THR A 20 -6.66 1.35 -4.67
CA THR A 20 -7.10 1.94 -3.40
C THR A 20 -7.07 0.88 -2.28
N PRO A 21 -7.04 1.29 -1.00
CA PRO A 21 -7.13 0.35 0.12
C PRO A 21 -8.40 -0.50 0.09
N GLU A 22 -9.50 0.05 -0.40
CA GLU A 22 -10.77 -0.66 -0.56
C GLU A 22 -10.71 -1.75 -1.63
N GLU A 23 -10.08 -1.47 -2.78
CA GLU A 23 -9.90 -2.46 -3.86
C GLU A 23 -8.89 -3.56 -3.48
N ALA A 24 -7.88 -3.22 -2.68
CA ALA A 24 -6.89 -4.18 -2.21
C ALA A 24 -7.40 -5.08 -1.07
N ARG A 25 -8.55 -4.75 -0.46
CA ARG A 25 -9.08 -5.50 0.69
C ARG A 25 -9.39 -6.95 0.31
N GLY A 26 -8.83 -7.88 1.07
CA GLY A 26 -9.02 -9.32 0.83
C GLY A 26 -8.13 -9.90 -0.28
N LEU A 27 -7.32 -9.05 -0.93
CA LEU A 27 -6.23 -9.49 -1.79
C LEU A 27 -4.93 -9.55 -0.98
N GLU A 28 -3.97 -10.28 -1.49
CA GLU A 28 -2.58 -10.32 -1.01
C GLU A 28 -1.64 -10.29 -2.22
N PHE A 29 -0.46 -9.71 -2.03
CA PHE A 29 0.55 -9.56 -3.06
C PHE A 29 1.90 -9.97 -2.52
N ASP A 30 2.75 -10.53 -3.37
CA ASP A 30 4.13 -10.85 -3.00
C ASP A 30 4.85 -9.60 -2.48
N ALA A 31 4.71 -8.47 -3.18
CA ALA A 31 5.26 -7.18 -2.77
C ALA A 31 4.21 -6.07 -2.80
N VAL A 32 4.28 -5.15 -1.82
CA VAL A 32 3.42 -3.96 -1.76
C VAL A 32 4.26 -2.72 -1.50
N VAL A 33 3.97 -1.65 -2.25
CA VAL A 33 4.54 -0.31 -2.03
C VAL A 33 3.44 0.61 -1.50
N VAL A 34 3.60 1.11 -0.27
CA VAL A 34 2.71 2.11 0.32
C VAL A 34 3.37 3.49 0.20
N VAL A 35 2.76 4.36 -0.61
CA VAL A 35 3.28 5.70 -0.89
C VAL A 35 2.56 6.74 -0.05
N GLU A 36 3.32 7.64 0.57
CA GLU A 36 2.84 8.75 1.39
C GLU A 36 1.80 8.34 2.46
N PRO A 37 2.16 7.47 3.42
CA PRO A 37 1.24 6.92 4.43
C PRO A 37 0.43 7.97 5.20
N SER A 38 0.97 9.18 5.38
CA SER A 38 0.28 10.30 6.06
C SER A 38 -0.95 10.81 5.31
N THR A 39 -1.11 10.46 4.03
CA THR A 39 -2.26 10.89 3.20
C THR A 39 -3.48 9.99 3.36
N PHE A 40 -3.31 8.83 4.00
CA PHE A 40 -4.39 7.89 4.27
C PHE A 40 -5.29 8.48 5.35
N ARG A 41 -6.44 9.01 4.94
CA ARG A 41 -7.40 9.58 5.87
C ARG A 41 -7.97 8.49 6.78
N ALA A 42 -7.87 8.71 8.08
CA ALA A 42 -8.56 7.91 9.07
C ALA A 42 -10.08 8.05 8.90
N ASN A 43 -10.80 6.94 8.91
CA ASN A 43 -12.25 6.94 8.93
C ASN A 43 -12.70 6.80 10.38
N SER A 44 -13.44 7.78 10.90
CA SER A 44 -13.96 7.79 12.27
C SER A 44 -12.89 7.51 13.34
N GLY A 45 -11.69 8.05 13.15
CA GLY A 45 -10.55 7.86 14.06
C GLY A 45 -9.78 6.54 13.90
N SER A 46 -10.16 5.69 12.93
CA SER A 46 -9.44 4.44 12.62
C SER A 46 -8.50 4.60 11.43
N ASP A 47 -7.26 4.13 11.59
CA ASP A 47 -6.25 4.02 10.50
C ASP A 47 -6.51 2.81 9.59
N GLY A 48 -7.76 2.34 9.49
CA GLY A 48 -8.12 1.08 8.84
C GLY A 48 -7.68 1.00 7.38
N ARG A 49 -7.63 2.13 6.66
CA ARG A 49 -7.10 2.19 5.29
C ARG A 49 -5.60 1.93 5.23
N LEU A 50 -4.84 2.60 6.09
CA LEU A 50 -3.40 2.43 6.16
C LEU A 50 -3.05 1.00 6.60
N TYR A 51 -3.73 0.51 7.64
CA TYR A 51 -3.58 -0.88 8.09
C TYR A 51 -3.90 -1.88 6.99
N THR A 52 -5.01 -1.69 6.26
CA THR A 52 -5.38 -2.55 5.13
C THR A 52 -4.21 -2.61 4.14
N SER A 53 -3.70 -1.46 3.69
CA SER A 53 -2.61 -1.40 2.70
C SER A 53 -1.29 -2.00 3.20
N LEU A 54 -0.88 -1.73 4.44
CA LEU A 54 0.37 -2.27 5.00
C LEU A 54 0.33 -3.80 5.14
N THR A 55 -0.85 -4.38 5.36
CA THR A 55 -1.03 -5.83 5.59
C THR A 55 -1.35 -6.62 4.33
N ARG A 56 -1.24 -6.01 3.14
CA ARG A 56 -1.43 -6.74 1.87
C ARG A 56 -0.16 -7.44 1.38
N ALA A 57 1.00 -7.12 1.96
CA ALA A 57 2.28 -7.71 1.59
C ALA A 57 2.45 -9.09 2.24
N ASN A 58 2.75 -10.11 1.43
CA ASN A 58 3.08 -11.44 1.91
C ASN A 58 4.60 -11.66 2.05
N LEU A 59 5.41 -11.10 1.14
CA LEU A 59 6.88 -11.26 1.16
C LEU A 59 7.61 -9.95 1.43
N GLU A 60 7.22 -8.85 0.77
CA GLU A 60 7.93 -7.58 0.86
C GLU A 60 6.99 -6.38 1.01
N LEU A 61 7.28 -5.52 1.99
CA LEU A 61 6.59 -4.26 2.20
C LEU A 61 7.58 -3.11 2.08
N VAL A 62 7.33 -2.19 1.16
CA VAL A 62 8.11 -0.96 1.00
C VAL A 62 7.24 0.24 1.34
N VAL A 63 7.76 1.14 2.16
CA VAL A 63 7.11 2.41 2.49
C VAL A 63 7.93 3.55 1.90
N VAL A 64 7.30 4.34 1.03
CA VAL A 64 7.94 5.52 0.41
C VAL A 64 7.23 6.77 0.92
N HIS A 65 7.98 7.71 1.49
CA HIS A 65 7.40 8.93 2.01
C HIS A 65 8.38 10.10 1.93
N SER A 66 7.85 11.29 1.63
CA SER A 66 8.53 12.58 1.77
C SER A 66 7.96 13.38 2.95
N ARG A 67 6.67 13.18 3.26
CA ARG A 67 6.04 13.74 4.46
C ARG A 67 6.41 12.94 5.72
N PRO A 68 6.28 13.54 6.92
CA PRO A 68 6.44 12.78 8.16
C PRO A 68 5.51 11.58 8.21
N LEU A 69 6.03 10.43 8.63
CA LEU A 69 5.23 9.23 8.79
C LEU A 69 4.16 9.40 9.89
N PRO A 70 3.02 8.71 9.79
CA PRO A 70 2.09 8.55 10.90
C PRO A 70 2.82 8.08 12.15
N VAL A 71 2.53 8.70 13.30
CA VAL A 71 3.29 8.51 14.55
C VAL A 71 3.46 7.03 14.91
N ALA A 72 2.40 6.22 14.76
CA ALA A 72 2.47 4.80 15.05
C ALA A 72 3.46 4.06 14.14
N LEU A 73 3.47 4.36 12.84
CA LEU A 73 4.39 3.76 11.87
C LEU A 73 5.82 4.27 12.08
N ALA A 74 5.99 5.56 12.35
CA ALA A 74 7.30 6.16 12.65
C ALA A 74 7.96 5.51 13.87
N ARG A 75 7.19 5.17 14.91
CA ARG A 75 7.70 4.51 16.11
C ARG A 75 8.25 3.11 15.83
N VAL A 76 7.60 2.36 14.94
CA VAL A 76 8.03 1.00 14.60
C VAL A 76 9.25 1.00 13.70
N LEU A 77 9.37 1.96 12.77
CA LEU A 77 10.47 2.00 11.81
C LEU A 77 11.75 2.67 12.34
N ASN A 78 11.65 3.46 13.40
CA ASN A 78 12.79 4.13 14.04
C ASN A 78 13.28 3.43 15.32
N GLY A 79 12.69 2.28 15.68
CA GLY A 79 13.12 1.43 16.78
C GLY A 79 13.93 0.26 16.27
#